data_AF-A0A1H0ZWL4-F1
#
_entry.id   AF-A0A1H0ZWL4-F1
#
_cell.length_a   1.000
_cell.length_b   1.000
_cell.length_c   1.000
_cell.angle_alpha   90.00
_cell.angle_beta   90.00
_cell.angle_gamma   90.00
#
_symmetry.space_group_name_H-M   'P 1'
#
loop_
_entity.id
_entity.type
_entity.pdbx_description
1 polymer ?
#
loop_
_entity_poly.entity_id
_entity_poly.type
_entity_poly.pdbx_seq_one_letter_code
_entity_poly.pdbx_strand_id
1 'polypeptide(L)'
;MDAPMGMSLLPDWSRPLWALLLVVVFAQHALHAGRMSGQPRWWHVGHTLMAAGMAVMYLLPHMRYPGLYRAGLVLFALVALVEVVAAGLIGRREGGFNPLWGTAAAGMLIMTYMMVPLQLRPSWLTLVLVAYLCCETVIWAGGLWQRLPSSRTPPRRPPTGVELSTAPGAAGPAPAGGSGRGFGLVAHRSLGVRLSLAVMAASMAYMLAASVF
;
A
#
# COMPACT_ATOMS: atom_id res chain seq x y z
N MET A 1 34.57 19.78 27.57
CA MET A 1 33.49 20.24 26.67
C MET A 1 32.95 19.00 26.02
N ASP A 2 31.97 18.37 26.67
CA ASP A 2 31.33 17.18 26.12
C ASP A 2 30.47 17.65 24.96
N ALA A 3 30.87 17.26 23.75
CA ALA A 3 30.06 17.48 22.57
C ALA A 3 28.68 16.86 22.86
N PRO A 4 27.55 17.55 22.57
CA PRO A 4 26.26 16.92 22.65
C PRO A 4 26.34 15.65 21.79
N MET A 5 26.16 14.49 22.41
CA MET A 5 26.04 13.22 21.69
C MET A 5 24.83 13.37 20.80
N GLY A 6 25.06 13.83 19.56
CA GLY A 6 24.04 13.94 18.54
C GLY A 6 23.47 12.55 18.36
N MET A 7 22.33 12.28 18.99
CA MET A 7 21.66 11.01 18.89
C MET A 7 21.16 10.94 17.44
N SER A 8 21.93 10.26 16.59
CA SER A 8 21.47 9.86 15.27
C SER A 8 20.11 9.23 15.47
N LEU A 9 19.07 9.84 14.88
CA LEU A 9 17.71 9.32 14.99
C LEU A 9 17.63 7.87 14.51
N LEU A 10 18.60 7.40 13.71
CA LEU A 10 18.80 6.00 13.33
C LEU A 10 20.05 5.42 14.02
N PRO A 11 19.97 4.91 15.26
CA PRO A 11 21.08 4.22 15.90
C PRO A 11 21.46 2.97 15.10
N ASP A 12 22.75 2.60 15.07
CA ASP A 12 23.23 1.47 14.26
C ASP A 12 22.53 0.14 14.60
N TRP A 13 22.18 -0.07 15.88
CA TRP A 13 21.47 -1.27 16.32
C TRP A 13 20.03 -1.36 15.80
N SER A 14 19.40 -0.22 15.50
CA SER A 14 18.00 -0.17 15.04
C SER A 14 17.86 -0.63 13.59
N ARG A 15 18.91 -0.43 12.77
CA ARG A 15 18.93 -0.78 11.35
C ARG A 15 18.70 -2.27 11.07
N PRO A 16 19.46 -3.21 11.67
CA PRO A 16 19.21 -4.63 11.47
C PRO A 16 17.87 -5.08 12.06
N LEU A 17 17.39 -4.45 13.15
CA LEU A 17 16.08 -4.75 13.72
C LEU A 17 14.95 -4.41 12.75
N TRP A 18 14.94 -3.20 12.20
CA TRP A 18 13.94 -2.80 11.20
C TRP A 18 14.05 -3.63 9.93
N ALA A 19 15.26 -3.92 9.45
CA ALA A 19 15.46 -4.80 8.30
C ALA A 19 14.86 -6.20 8.54
N LEU A 20 15.07 -6.78 9.73
CA LEU A 20 14.49 -8.07 10.09
C LEU A 20 12.96 -8.04 10.09
N LEU A 21 12.35 -7.01 10.68
CA LEU A 21 10.90 -6.83 10.65
C LEU A 21 10.38 -6.74 9.21
N LEU A 22 11.09 -6.01 8.35
CA LEU A 22 10.72 -5.87 6.93
C LEU A 22 10.90 -7.16 6.13
N VAL A 23 11.85 -8.02 6.48
CA VAL A 23 11.98 -9.36 5.89
C VAL A 23 10.77 -10.24 6.26
N VAL A 24 10.29 -10.16 7.50
CA VAL A 24 9.05 -10.85 7.92
C VAL A 24 7.85 -10.32 7.13
N VAL A 25 7.74 -9.00 6.99
CA VAL A 25 6.68 -8.36 6.19
C VAL A 25 6.75 -8.79 4.73
N PHE A 26 7.94 -8.78 4.13
CA PHE A 26 8.19 -9.24 2.77
C PHE A 26 7.68 -10.66 2.57
N ALA A 27 8.09 -11.59 3.44
CA ALA A 27 7.68 -12.99 3.36
C ALA A 27 6.17 -13.13 3.50
N GLN A 28 5.56 -12.42 4.44
CA GLN A 28 4.12 -12.42 4.62
C GLN A 28 3.40 -11.95 3.34
N HIS A 29 3.77 -10.81 2.76
CA HIS A 29 3.11 -10.30 1.56
C HIS A 29 3.37 -11.18 0.32
N ALA A 30 4.57 -11.75 0.18
CA ALA A 30 4.88 -12.67 -0.90
C ALA A 30 4.03 -13.95 -0.83
N LEU A 31 3.83 -14.51 0.36
CA LEU A 31 2.96 -15.67 0.58
C LEU A 31 1.49 -15.36 0.26
N HIS A 32 1.00 -14.17 0.63
CA HIS A 32 -0.36 -13.75 0.29
C HIS A 32 -0.50 -13.55 -1.22
N ALA A 33 0.47 -12.89 -1.87
CA ALA A 33 0.48 -12.71 -3.31
C ALA A 33 0.45 -14.06 -4.07
N GLY A 34 1.20 -15.06 -3.60
CA GLY A 34 1.24 -16.40 -4.20
C GLY A 34 -0.06 -17.20 -4.05
N ARG A 35 -0.90 -16.87 -3.07
CA ARG A 35 -2.17 -17.56 -2.79
C ARG A 35 -3.40 -16.85 -3.39
N MET A 36 -3.21 -15.67 -3.97
CA MET A 36 -4.30 -14.82 -4.47
C MET A 36 -4.26 -14.70 -6.00
N SER A 37 -5.39 -14.29 -6.57
CA SER A 37 -5.52 -13.94 -7.99
C SER A 37 -6.15 -12.56 -8.14
N GLY A 38 -6.05 -11.96 -9.33
CA GLY A 38 -6.65 -10.66 -9.63
C GLY A 38 -5.98 -9.48 -8.91
N GLN A 39 -6.78 -8.46 -8.58
CA GLN A 39 -6.29 -7.21 -7.99
C GLN A 39 -5.57 -7.40 -6.63
N PRO A 40 -6.08 -8.22 -5.68
CA PRO A 40 -5.41 -8.40 -4.39
C PRO A 40 -3.98 -8.93 -4.52
N ARG A 41 -3.73 -9.86 -5.46
CA ARG A 41 -2.38 -10.37 -5.74
C ARG A 41 -1.43 -9.23 -6.11
N TRP A 42 -1.80 -8.40 -7.08
CA TRP A 42 -0.94 -7.31 -7.55
C TRP A 42 -0.73 -6.23 -6.50
N TRP A 43 -1.76 -5.93 -5.71
CA TRP A 43 -1.64 -5.04 -4.56
C TRP A 43 -0.63 -5.59 -3.52
N HIS A 44 -0.66 -6.90 -3.23
CA HIS A 44 0.35 -7.51 -2.37
C HIS A 44 1.76 -7.50 -2.98
N VAL A 45 1.89 -7.73 -4.28
CA VAL A 45 3.19 -7.66 -4.99
C VAL A 45 3.84 -6.29 -4.86
N GLY A 46 3.08 -5.20 -5.00
CA GLY A 46 3.59 -3.84 -4.80
C GLY A 46 4.19 -3.66 -3.40
N HIS A 47 3.45 -4.06 -2.36
CA HIS A 47 3.93 -4.01 -0.98
C HIS A 47 5.12 -4.94 -0.72
N THR A 48 5.17 -6.12 -1.33
CA THR A 48 6.33 -7.02 -1.26
C THR A 48 7.58 -6.31 -1.81
N LEU A 49 7.46 -5.67 -2.98
CA LEU A 49 8.58 -4.94 -3.58
C LEU A 49 9.03 -3.76 -2.72
N MET A 50 8.07 -3.00 -2.18
CA MET A 50 8.33 -1.88 -1.27
C MET A 50 9.07 -2.34 -0.01
N ALA A 51 8.62 -3.43 0.64
CA ALA A 51 9.28 -3.99 1.82
C ALA A 51 10.73 -4.44 1.52
N ALA A 52 10.96 -5.06 0.36
CA ALA A 52 12.31 -5.44 -0.07
C ALA A 52 13.22 -4.23 -0.25
N GLY A 53 12.75 -3.20 -0.96
CA GLY A 53 13.52 -1.97 -1.14
C GLY A 53 13.84 -1.28 0.18
N MET A 54 12.88 -1.23 1.10
CA MET A 54 13.08 -0.62 2.41
C MET A 54 14.09 -1.41 3.26
N ALA A 55 14.05 -2.74 3.24
CA ALA A 55 15.05 -3.57 3.92
C ALA A 55 16.46 -3.30 3.36
N VAL A 56 16.59 -3.18 2.03
CA VAL A 56 17.83 -2.76 1.37
C VAL A 56 18.30 -1.40 1.87
N MET A 57 17.40 -0.42 1.99
CA MET A 57 17.76 0.92 2.46
C MET A 57 18.26 0.95 3.91
N TYR A 58 17.70 0.10 4.78
CA TYR A 58 18.21 -0.04 6.15
C TYR A 58 19.61 -0.64 6.18
N LEU A 59 19.87 -1.68 5.38
CA LEU A 59 21.12 -2.45 5.42
C LEU A 59 22.26 -1.82 4.62
N LEU A 60 21.95 -1.23 3.46
CA LEU A 60 22.93 -0.78 2.48
C LEU A 60 22.84 0.74 2.31
N PRO A 61 23.67 1.54 2.99
CA PRO A 61 23.58 3.00 2.95
C PRO A 61 23.90 3.58 1.57
N HIS A 62 23.14 4.61 1.16
CA HIS A 62 23.21 5.26 -0.16
C HIS A 62 24.63 5.63 -0.60
N MET A 63 25.41 6.26 0.28
CA MET A 63 26.77 6.75 -0.03
C MET A 63 27.74 5.64 -0.48
N ARG A 64 27.50 4.40 -0.07
CA ARG A 64 28.34 3.24 -0.45
C ARG A 64 27.85 2.53 -1.72
N TYR A 65 26.58 2.72 -2.10
CA TYR A 65 25.94 1.98 -3.19
C TYR A 65 25.14 2.88 -4.16
N PRO A 66 25.72 3.95 -4.73
CA PRO A 66 24.99 4.92 -5.55
C PRO A 66 24.39 4.33 -6.83
N GLY A 67 24.99 3.28 -7.39
CA GLY A 67 24.44 2.56 -8.55
C GLY A 67 23.14 1.81 -8.21
N LEU A 68 23.11 1.14 -7.06
CA LEU A 68 21.93 0.41 -6.57
C LEU A 68 20.75 1.35 -6.35
N TYR A 69 20.99 2.52 -5.74
CA TYR A 69 19.94 3.49 -5.49
C TYR A 69 19.44 4.19 -6.76
N ARG A 70 20.30 4.39 -7.77
CA ARG A 70 19.84 4.86 -9.09
C ARG A 70 18.96 3.83 -9.78
N ALA A 71 19.34 2.56 -9.76
CA ALA A 71 18.51 1.48 -10.29
C ALA A 71 17.19 1.36 -9.51
N GLY A 72 17.24 1.45 -8.17
CA GLY A 72 16.09 1.49 -7.30
C GLY A 72 15.15 2.66 -7.61
N LEU A 73 15.68 3.87 -7.78
CA LEU A 73 14.90 5.06 -8.16
C LEU A 73 14.12 4.83 -9.44
N VAL A 74 14.77 4.31 -10.50
CA VAL A 74 14.11 4.02 -11.78
C VAL A 74 13.03 2.94 -11.59
N LEU A 75 13.36 1.84 -10.91
CA LEU A 75 12.43 0.75 -10.66
C LEU A 75 11.19 1.24 -9.90
N PHE A 76 11.38 1.91 -8.75
CA PHE A 76 10.28 2.38 -7.91
C PHE A 76 9.47 3.49 -8.60
N ALA A 77 10.09 4.35 -9.39
CA ALA A 77 9.37 5.35 -10.19
C ALA A 77 8.44 4.70 -11.23
N LEU A 78 8.92 3.66 -11.92
CA LEU A 78 8.11 2.92 -12.90
C LEU A 78 6.95 2.19 -12.21
N VAL A 79 7.21 1.55 -11.07
CA VAL A 79 6.15 0.85 -10.32
C VAL A 79 5.14 1.85 -9.75
N ALA A 80 5.58 3.00 -9.23
CA ALA A 80 4.68 4.05 -8.77
C ALA A 80 3.78 4.55 -9.91
N LEU A 81 4.33 4.76 -11.12
CA LEU A 81 3.55 5.12 -12.29
C LEU A 81 2.51 4.05 -12.64
N VAL A 82 2.89 2.77 -12.61
CA VAL A 82 1.96 1.66 -12.84
C VAL A 82 0.85 1.64 -11.79
N GLU A 83 1.16 1.84 -10.51
CA GLU A 83 0.16 1.88 -9.45
C GLU A 83 -0.79 3.08 -9.56
N VAL A 84 -0.28 4.28 -9.90
CA VAL A 84 -1.12 5.47 -10.17
C VAL A 84 -2.08 5.21 -11.33
N VAL A 85 -1.57 4.65 -12.44
CA VAL A 85 -2.38 4.30 -13.60
C VAL A 85 -3.40 3.22 -13.23
N ALA A 86 -2.99 2.19 -12.49
CA ALA A 86 -3.88 1.14 -12.02
C ALA A 86 -4.98 1.69 -11.12
N ALA A 87 -4.66 2.54 -10.14
CA ALA A 87 -5.62 3.19 -9.26
C ALA A 87 -6.67 3.99 -10.06
N GLY A 88 -6.24 4.75 -11.07
CA GLY A 88 -7.13 5.50 -11.94
C GLY A 88 -8.00 4.61 -12.84
N LEU A 89 -7.41 3.63 -13.52
CA LEU A 89 -8.14 2.74 -14.44
C LEU A 89 -9.11 1.83 -13.69
N ILE A 90 -8.70 1.26 -12.57
CA ILE A 90 -9.54 0.44 -11.71
C ILE A 90 -10.66 1.30 -11.14
N GLY A 91 -10.36 2.50 -10.64
CA GLY A 91 -11.38 3.38 -10.10
C GLY A 91 -12.43 3.80 -11.14
N ARG A 92 -12.01 4.06 -12.39
CA ARG A 92 -12.94 4.31 -13.50
C ARG A 92 -13.81 3.10 -13.83
N ARG A 93 -13.25 1.88 -13.79
CA ARG A 93 -13.99 0.63 -14.03
C ARG A 93 -14.98 0.31 -12.91
N GLU A 94 -14.60 0.58 -11.67
CA GLU A 94 -15.39 0.28 -10.46
C GLU A 94 -16.40 1.40 -10.13
N GLY A 95 -16.32 2.54 -10.82
CA GLY A 95 -17.26 3.66 -10.66
C GLY A 95 -16.95 4.57 -9.46
N GLY A 96 -15.73 4.49 -8.91
CA GLY A 96 -15.31 5.29 -7.76
C GLY A 96 -13.84 5.06 -7.42
N PHE A 97 -13.24 5.94 -6.61
CA PHE A 97 -11.85 5.79 -6.18
C PHE A 97 -11.70 4.67 -5.15
N ASN A 98 -10.80 3.71 -5.42
CA ASN A 98 -10.45 2.70 -4.45
C ASN A 98 -9.30 3.21 -3.55
N PRO A 99 -9.56 3.51 -2.26
CA PRO A 99 -8.57 4.13 -1.40
C PRO A 99 -7.33 3.25 -1.18
N LEU A 100 -7.44 1.92 -1.30
CA LEU A 100 -6.32 1.00 -1.09
C LEU A 100 -5.30 1.04 -2.22
N TRP A 101 -5.77 1.24 -3.45
CA TRP A 101 -4.89 1.50 -4.59
C TRP A 101 -4.29 2.90 -4.52
N GLY A 102 -5.06 3.87 -4.03
CA GLY A 102 -4.59 5.22 -3.76
C GLY A 102 -3.43 5.26 -2.76
N THR A 103 -3.58 4.59 -1.62
CA THR A 103 -2.54 4.56 -0.58
C THR A 103 -1.33 3.75 -1.00
N ALA A 104 -1.50 2.65 -1.76
CA ALA A 104 -0.39 1.92 -2.36
C ALA A 104 0.43 2.83 -3.28
N ALA A 105 -0.22 3.50 -4.23
CA ALA A 105 0.43 4.42 -5.16
C ALA A 105 1.16 5.55 -4.42
N ALA A 106 0.53 6.14 -3.39
CA ALA A 106 1.15 7.14 -2.55
C ALA A 106 2.39 6.59 -1.82
N GLY A 107 2.30 5.39 -1.23
CA GLY A 107 3.44 4.72 -0.59
C GLY A 107 4.59 4.48 -1.57
N MET A 108 4.29 4.07 -2.81
CA MET A 108 5.30 3.82 -3.83
C MET A 108 5.96 5.12 -4.35
N LEU A 109 5.19 6.21 -4.44
CA LEU A 109 5.74 7.54 -4.72
C LEU A 109 6.67 8.02 -3.60
N ILE A 110 6.30 7.79 -2.34
CA ILE A 110 7.16 8.13 -1.20
C ILE A 110 8.43 7.27 -1.20
N MET A 111 8.31 5.98 -1.50
CA MET A 111 9.47 5.08 -1.66
C MET A 111 10.41 5.58 -2.77
N THR A 112 9.86 6.07 -3.88
CA THR A 112 10.62 6.71 -4.96
C THR A 112 11.32 7.98 -4.47
N TYR A 113 10.61 8.84 -3.74
CA TYR A 113 11.17 10.04 -3.12
C TYR A 113 12.32 9.72 -2.15
N MET A 114 12.21 8.62 -1.41
CA MET A 114 13.25 8.16 -0.49
C MET A 114 14.54 7.74 -1.19
N MET A 115 14.49 7.39 -2.49
CA MET A 115 15.68 7.07 -3.30
C MET A 115 16.39 8.30 -3.87
N VAL A 116 15.73 9.47 -3.86
CA VAL A 116 16.31 10.73 -4.33
C VAL A 116 17.47 11.16 -3.41
N PRO A 117 18.61 11.63 -3.95
CA PRO A 117 19.71 12.14 -3.15
C PRO A 117 19.26 13.16 -2.10
N LEU A 118 19.79 13.04 -0.88
CA LEU A 118 19.35 13.83 0.27
C LEU A 118 19.41 15.35 0.01
N GLN A 119 20.40 15.82 -0.76
CA GLN A 119 20.60 17.23 -1.08
C GLN A 119 19.48 17.83 -1.94
N LEU A 120 18.72 16.99 -2.64
CA LEU A 120 17.63 17.40 -3.54
C LEU A 120 16.26 17.31 -2.87
N ARG A 121 16.18 16.85 -1.61
CA ARG A 121 14.93 16.60 -0.89
C ARG A 121 14.56 17.80 -0.03
N PRO A 122 13.49 18.56 -0.37
CA PRO A 122 13.07 19.69 0.45
C PRO A 122 12.60 19.21 1.83
N SER A 123 13.10 19.83 2.90
CA SER A 123 12.78 19.44 4.28
C SER A 123 11.28 19.52 4.59
N TRP A 124 10.59 20.58 4.12
CA TRP A 124 9.15 20.75 4.31
C TRP A 124 8.34 19.59 3.72
N LEU A 125 8.72 19.12 2.52
CA LEU A 125 8.05 18.00 1.87
C LEU A 125 8.31 16.71 2.64
N THR A 126 9.55 16.49 3.09
CA THR A 126 9.86 15.33 3.94
C THR A 126 9.02 15.31 5.22
N LEU A 127 8.82 16.45 5.88
CA LEU A 127 7.98 16.52 7.10
C LEU A 127 6.50 16.22 6.81
N VAL A 128 5.96 16.72 5.69
CA VAL A 128 4.59 16.39 5.26
C VAL A 128 4.45 14.88 5.02
N LEU A 129 5.43 14.26 4.35
CA LEU A 129 5.42 12.82 4.10
C LEU A 129 5.57 11.99 5.38
N VAL A 130 6.39 12.44 6.34
CA VAL A 130 6.48 11.82 7.67
C VAL A 130 5.13 11.88 8.38
N ALA A 131 4.48 13.04 8.42
CA ALA A 131 3.16 13.19 9.03
C ALA A 131 2.12 12.28 8.36
N TYR A 132 2.09 12.23 7.02
CA TYR A 132 1.24 11.33 6.26
C TYR A 132 1.46 9.86 6.63
N LEU A 133 2.72 9.41 6.69
CA LEU A 133 3.05 8.01 7.04
C LEU A 133 2.74 7.67 8.50
N CYS A 134 2.87 8.62 9.42
CA CYS A 134 2.40 8.46 10.81
C CYS A 134 0.88 8.26 10.85
N CYS A 135 0.12 9.04 10.06
CA CYS A 135 -1.33 8.83 9.92
C CYS A 135 -1.65 7.45 9.34
N GLU A 136 -1.00 7.05 8.24
CA GLU A 136 -1.16 5.70 7.66
C GLU A 136 -0.88 4.61 8.69
N THR A 137 0.18 4.75 9.49
CA THR A 137 0.52 3.81 10.57
C THR A 137 -0.65 3.63 11.53
N VAL A 138 -1.23 4.73 12.01
CA VAL A 138 -2.38 4.72 12.93
C VAL A 138 -3.62 4.12 12.27
N ILE A 139 -3.90 4.49 11.02
CA ILE A 139 -5.06 4.00 10.27
C ILE A 139 -4.97 2.48 10.08
N TRP A 140 -3.80 1.95 9.72
CA TRP A 140 -3.57 0.50 9.56
C TRP A 140 -3.61 -0.25 10.88
N ALA A 141 -2.90 0.26 11.90
CA ALA A 141 -2.87 -0.35 13.23
C ALA A 141 -4.28 -0.40 13.84
N GLY A 142 -5.04 0.70 13.77
CA GLY A 142 -6.41 0.79 14.27
C GLY A 142 -7.45 0.10 13.38
N GLY A 143 -7.10 -0.26 12.14
CA GLY A 143 -8.03 -0.90 11.20
C GLY A 143 -9.12 0.02 10.70
N LEU A 144 -8.84 1.33 10.64
CA LEU A 144 -9.82 2.35 10.27
C LEU A 144 -10.31 2.15 8.83
N TRP A 145 -9.47 1.59 7.94
CA TRP A 145 -9.86 1.21 6.59
C TRP A 145 -11.07 0.25 6.53
N GLN A 146 -11.28 -0.57 7.56
CA GLN A 146 -12.43 -1.50 7.62
C GLN A 146 -13.74 -0.80 7.97
N ARG A 147 -13.65 0.42 8.53
CA ARG A 147 -14.80 1.22 8.97
C ARG A 147 -15.32 2.14 7.87
N LEU A 148 -14.53 2.36 6.81
CA LEU A 148 -15.01 3.12 5.67
C LEU A 148 -16.18 2.36 5.04
N PRO A 149 -17.30 3.04 4.73
CA PRO A 149 -18.38 2.42 3.99
C PRO A 149 -17.80 2.01 2.64
N SER A 150 -17.46 0.72 2.51
CA SER A 150 -17.25 0.13 1.20
C SER A 150 -18.54 0.47 0.45
N SER A 151 -18.46 1.17 -0.69
CA SER A 151 -19.61 1.56 -1.50
C SER A 151 -20.32 0.31 -2.00
N ARG A 152 -21.00 -0.35 -1.09
CA ARG A 152 -21.93 -1.43 -1.31
C ARG A 152 -23.13 -0.73 -1.89
N THR A 153 -23.24 -0.77 -3.21
CA THR A 153 -24.57 -0.77 -3.80
C THR A 153 -25.32 -1.90 -3.08
N PRO A 154 -26.41 -1.63 -2.32
CA PRO A 154 -27.18 -2.70 -1.73
C PRO A 154 -27.59 -3.67 -2.86
N PRO A 155 -27.64 -4.99 -2.61
CA PRO A 155 -28.16 -5.91 -3.61
C PRO A 155 -29.51 -5.35 -4.08
N ARG A 156 -29.67 -5.17 -5.39
CA ARG A 156 -30.93 -4.74 -5.99
C ARG A 156 -31.97 -5.71 -5.44
N ARG A 157 -32.83 -5.24 -4.52
CA ARG A 157 -33.97 -6.05 -4.07
C ARG A 157 -34.65 -6.49 -5.37
N PRO A 158 -34.84 -7.80 -5.62
CA PRO A 158 -35.74 -8.19 -6.70
C PRO A 158 -37.05 -7.45 -6.44
N PRO A 159 -37.70 -6.86 -7.46
CA PRO A 159 -38.96 -6.18 -7.26
C PRO A 159 -39.93 -7.16 -6.60
N THR A 160 -40.19 -6.94 -5.31
CA THR A 160 -41.33 -7.50 -4.60
C THR A 160 -42.57 -6.98 -5.31
N GLY A 161 -43.15 -7.82 -6.16
CA GLY A 161 -44.37 -7.49 -6.88
C GLY A 161 -44.36 -7.94 -8.33
N VAL A 162 -44.22 -9.24 -8.56
CA VAL A 162 -45.08 -9.91 -9.53
C VAL A 162 -45.44 -11.28 -8.96
N GLU A 163 -46.63 -11.40 -8.39
CA GLU A 163 -47.34 -12.68 -8.38
C GLU A 163 -47.50 -13.11 -9.85
N LEU A 164 -46.60 -13.96 -10.34
CA LEU A 164 -46.79 -14.63 -11.62
C LEU A 164 -47.24 -16.05 -11.33
N SER A 165 -48.55 -16.21 -11.48
CA SER A 165 -49.28 -17.46 -11.65
C SER A 165 -48.47 -18.48 -12.45
N THR A 166 -48.39 -19.69 -11.92
CA THR A 166 -47.72 -20.85 -12.48
C THR A 166 -48.27 -21.20 -13.87
N ALA A 167 -47.45 -21.04 -14.91
CA ALA A 167 -47.62 -21.71 -16.20
C ALA A 167 -46.28 -22.34 -16.63
N PRO A 168 -46.24 -23.63 -17.00
CA PRO A 168 -45.02 -24.31 -17.41
C PRO A 168 -44.76 -24.12 -18.91
N GLY A 169 -43.59 -23.61 -19.27
CA GLY A 169 -43.04 -23.72 -20.63
C GLY A 169 -42.67 -22.40 -21.28
N ALA A 170 -41.40 -22.01 -21.14
CA ALA A 170 -40.59 -21.37 -22.18
C ALA A 170 -39.22 -21.00 -21.56
N ALA A 171 -38.18 -21.75 -21.91
CA ALA A 171 -36.80 -21.40 -21.58
C ALA A 171 -36.36 -20.20 -22.44
N GLY A 172 -36.63 -18.98 -21.95
CA GLY A 172 -36.03 -17.76 -22.48
C GLY A 172 -34.59 -17.61 -21.98
N PRO A 173 -33.69 -17.00 -22.78
CA PRO A 173 -32.29 -16.80 -22.38
C PRO A 173 -32.24 -15.89 -21.16
N ALA A 174 -31.52 -16.35 -20.13
CA ALA A 174 -31.36 -15.64 -18.87
C ALA A 174 -30.83 -14.21 -19.11
N PRO A 175 -31.41 -13.17 -18.48
CA PRO A 175 -30.87 -11.83 -18.57
C PRO A 175 -29.46 -11.84 -17.99
N ALA A 176 -28.50 -11.32 -18.77
CA ALA A 176 -27.12 -11.12 -18.36
C ALA A 176 -27.10 -10.42 -17.00
N GLY A 177 -26.73 -11.17 -15.96
CA GLY A 177 -26.62 -10.68 -14.60
C GLY A 177 -25.65 -9.52 -14.56
N GLY A 178 -26.18 -8.30 -14.46
CA GLY A 178 -25.41 -7.12 -14.14
C GLY A 178 -24.75 -7.35 -12.78
N SER A 179 -23.47 -7.71 -12.81
CA SER A 179 -22.61 -7.84 -11.65
C SER A 179 -22.73 -6.58 -10.80
N GLY A 180 -23.21 -6.73 -9.56
CA GLY A 180 -23.27 -5.63 -8.60
C GLY A 180 -21.91 -4.95 -8.51
N ARG A 181 -21.89 -3.62 -8.74
CA ARG A 181 -20.69 -2.79 -8.63
C ARG A 181 -20.25 -2.75 -7.17
N GLY A 182 -19.26 -3.57 -6.84
CA GLY A 182 -18.46 -3.49 -5.63
C GLY A 182 -16.99 -3.42 -6.01
N PHE A 183 -16.17 -2.80 -5.17
CA PHE A 183 -14.72 -2.74 -5.37
C PHE A 183 -14.12 -4.15 -5.35
N GLY A 184 -13.27 -4.47 -6.33
CA GLY A 184 -12.61 -5.77 -6.43
C GLY A 184 -11.53 -5.99 -5.36
N LEU A 185 -11.03 -4.90 -4.76
CA LEU A 185 -10.13 -4.92 -3.63
C LEU A 185 -10.81 -4.30 -2.40
N VAL A 186 -10.93 -5.08 -1.33
CA VAL A 186 -11.53 -4.68 -0.05
C VAL A 186 -10.47 -4.84 1.04
N ALA A 187 -10.47 -3.94 2.03
CA ALA A 187 -9.47 -3.93 3.09
C ALA A 187 -9.40 -5.31 3.77
N HIS A 188 -8.19 -5.88 3.85
CA HIS A 188 -8.02 -7.20 4.44
C HIS A 188 -8.40 -7.22 5.92
N ARG A 189 -9.17 -8.24 6.30
CA ARG A 189 -9.56 -8.49 7.71
C ARG A 189 -8.45 -9.15 8.53
N SER A 190 -7.41 -9.69 7.89
CA SER A 190 -6.31 -10.34 8.60
C SER A 190 -5.51 -9.32 9.40
N LEU A 191 -5.41 -9.55 10.72
CA LEU A 191 -4.64 -8.71 11.62
C LEU A 191 -3.17 -8.61 11.18
N GLY A 192 -2.59 -9.72 10.71
CA GLY A 192 -1.21 -9.77 10.24
C GLY A 192 -0.91 -8.81 9.10
N VAL A 193 -1.79 -8.70 8.10
CA VAL A 193 -1.60 -7.78 6.95
C VAL A 193 -1.73 -6.32 7.39
N ARG A 194 -2.62 -6.02 8.34
CA ARG A 194 -2.75 -4.67 8.89
C ARG A 194 -1.51 -4.24 9.65
N LEU A 195 -1.02 -5.11 10.53
CA LEU A 195 0.17 -4.83 11.31
C LEU A 195 1.40 -4.71 10.41
N SER A 196 1.52 -5.52 9.36
CA SER A 196 2.65 -5.40 8.42
C SER A 196 2.65 -4.07 7.67
N LEU A 197 1.48 -3.58 7.24
CA LEU A 197 1.37 -2.27 6.57
C LEU A 197 1.66 -1.12 7.53
N ALA A 198 1.19 -1.22 8.78
CA ALA A 198 1.53 -0.25 9.82
C ALA A 198 3.05 -0.22 10.07
N VAL A 199 3.69 -1.38 10.16
CA VAL A 199 5.16 -1.51 10.29
C VAL A 199 5.87 -0.89 9.10
N MET A 200 5.39 -1.13 7.87
CA MET A 200 5.98 -0.53 6.67
C MET A 200 5.90 1.00 6.73
N ALA A 201 4.70 1.55 6.97
CA ALA A 201 4.49 2.99 7.06
C ALA A 201 5.35 3.63 8.16
N ALA A 202 5.38 3.01 9.36
CA ALA A 202 6.19 3.49 10.48
C ALA A 202 7.68 3.48 10.13
N SER A 203 8.17 2.42 9.49
CA SER A 203 9.58 2.31 9.12
C SER A 203 10.00 3.32 8.04
N MET A 204 9.11 3.65 7.09
CA MET A 204 9.34 4.71 6.11
C MET A 204 9.35 6.08 6.78
N ALA A 205 8.42 6.32 7.71
CA ALA A 205 8.36 7.57 8.46
C ALA A 205 9.65 7.77 9.26
N TYR A 206 10.12 6.71 9.92
CA TYR A 206 11.35 6.72 10.69
C TYR A 206 12.59 6.99 9.83
N MET A 207 12.73 6.32 8.68
CA MET A 207 13.82 6.58 7.73
C MET A 207 13.82 8.02 7.20
N LEU A 208 12.64 8.59 6.89
CA LEU A 208 12.53 9.96 6.44
C LEU A 208 12.85 10.97 7.56
N ALA A 209 12.32 10.75 8.76
CA ALA A 209 12.60 11.60 9.91
C ALA A 209 14.09 11.64 10.24
N ALA A 210 14.76 10.49 10.25
CA ALA A 210 16.19 10.38 10.48
C ALA A 210 17.07 10.98 9.35
N SER A 211 16.46 11.40 8.26
CA SER A 211 17.17 12.09 7.17
C SER A 211 17.06 13.61 7.25
N VAL A 212 16.22 14.14 8.16
CA VAL A 212 16.00 15.57 8.37
C VAL A 212 16.67 16.07 9.65
N PHE A 213 16.74 15.23 10.69
CA PHE A 213 17.38 15.52 11.98
C PHE A 213 18.59 14.62 12.20
#